data_AF-A0A9W9MFL5-F1
#
_entry.id   AF-A0A9W9MFL5-F1
#
_cell.length_a   1.000
_cell.length_b   1.000
_cell.length_c   1.000
_cell.angle_alpha   90.00
_cell.angle_beta   90.00
_cell.angle_gamma   90.00
#
_symmetry.space_group_name_H-M   'P 1'
#
loop_
_entity.id
_entity.type
_entity.pdbx_description
1 polymer ?
#
loop_
_entity_poly.entity_id
_entity_poly.type
_entity_poly.pdbx_seq_one_letter_code
_entity_poly.pdbx_strand_id
1 'polypeptide(L)'
;MYFYIKSRIFPAAFIPVQIDEFDPLHQVYFRRLSSQIVPVTSRETLMRCAFVCWWAFSAVAMLDSAHAALSLVSVSLLRFDEPYEWPPIFGSLSQAWSIRRFWGKFWHQIVRRTYTNYGEWISRKVLRLRPRSLPDKIFVIFAIFLFSGLSHAAVSWQLGDHCGWSLDIWWFCANFVAGLLEVVVTQLLQAFVKKIGQKSRLEWLDESIWSRIFGFVWVFSFMFWSIPKWQYPKLYCHLGDALEQTR
;
A
#
# COMPACT_ATOMS: atom_id res chain seq x y z
N MET A 1 -19.61 -6.68 -9.71
CA MET A 1 -20.04 -6.56 -8.29
C MET A 1 -19.01 -5.87 -7.40
N TYR A 2 -17.73 -6.27 -7.40
CA TYR A 2 -16.66 -5.62 -6.59
C TYR A 2 -16.53 -4.10 -6.82
N PHE A 3 -16.42 -3.66 -8.09
CA PHE A 3 -16.36 -2.23 -8.43
C PHE A 3 -17.64 -1.47 -8.10
N TYR A 4 -18.81 -2.12 -8.24
CA TYR A 4 -20.12 -1.57 -7.91
C TYR A 4 -20.30 -1.37 -6.38
N ILE A 5 -19.78 -2.29 -5.56
CA ILE A 5 -19.76 -2.14 -4.10
C ILE A 5 -18.80 -1.01 -3.71
N LYS A 6 -17.65 -0.92 -4.37
CA LYS A 6 -16.66 0.13 -4.11
C LYS A 6 -17.18 1.54 -4.41
N SER A 7 -18.02 1.72 -5.42
CA SER A 7 -18.62 3.01 -5.76
C SER A 7 -19.80 3.40 -4.87
N ARG A 8 -20.52 2.43 -4.28
CA ARG A 8 -21.67 2.68 -3.39
C ARG A 8 -21.31 2.80 -1.91
N ILE A 9 -20.15 2.29 -1.49
CA ILE A 9 -19.66 2.35 -0.10
C ILE A 9 -18.48 3.34 0.03
N PHE A 10 -18.33 4.25 -0.93
CA PHE A 10 -17.49 5.43 -0.75
C PHE A 10 -18.19 6.39 0.24
N PRO A 11 -17.48 7.12 1.13
CA PRO A 11 -18.10 7.70 2.31
C PRO A 11 -19.32 8.55 1.96
N ALA A 12 -20.46 8.27 2.59
CA ALA A 12 -21.74 8.93 2.31
C ALA A 12 -21.65 10.47 2.34
N ALA A 13 -20.68 11.00 3.08
CA ALA A 13 -20.34 12.43 3.16
C ALA A 13 -19.95 13.07 1.80
N PHE A 14 -19.59 12.28 0.78
CA PHE A 14 -19.21 12.79 -0.55
C PHE A 14 -20.30 12.62 -1.60
N ILE A 15 -21.46 12.06 -1.27
CA ILE A 15 -22.57 11.90 -2.22
C ILE A 15 -23.24 13.27 -2.46
N PRO A 16 -23.59 13.62 -3.72
CA PRO A 16 -23.37 12.84 -4.94
C PRO A 16 -21.90 12.88 -5.38
N VAL A 17 -21.35 11.71 -5.68
CA VAL A 17 -20.01 11.56 -6.25
C VAL A 17 -20.13 11.76 -7.76
N GLN A 18 -19.29 12.62 -8.32
CA GLN A 18 -19.28 12.93 -9.75
C GLN A 18 -18.08 12.26 -10.43
N ILE A 19 -18.23 11.87 -11.69
CA ILE A 19 -17.19 11.13 -12.42
C ILE A 19 -15.94 11.97 -12.67
N ASP A 20 -16.08 13.28 -12.85
CA ASP A 20 -15.00 14.24 -13.06
C ASP A 20 -14.05 14.35 -11.87
N GLU A 21 -14.50 13.98 -10.67
CA GLU A 21 -13.67 13.93 -9.46
C GLU A 21 -12.54 12.87 -9.53
N PHE A 22 -12.62 11.96 -10.50
CA PHE A 22 -11.65 10.88 -10.75
C PHE A 22 -10.87 11.01 -12.05
N ASP A 23 -11.07 12.11 -12.79
CA ASP A 23 -10.48 12.30 -14.10
C ASP A 23 -8.92 12.31 -14.06
N PRO A 24 -8.25 12.29 -15.23
CA PRO A 24 -6.79 12.35 -15.28
C PRO A 24 -6.17 13.55 -14.55
N LEU A 25 -6.89 14.67 -14.45
CA LEU A 25 -6.42 15.88 -13.78
C LEU A 25 -6.42 15.72 -12.25
N HIS A 26 -7.40 15.01 -11.70
CA HIS A 26 -7.47 14.64 -10.27
C HIS A 26 -6.53 13.49 -9.90
N GLN A 27 -5.70 12.98 -10.82
CA GLN A 27 -4.59 12.07 -10.49
C GLN A 27 -3.30 12.82 -10.12
N VAL A 28 -3.25 14.14 -10.36
CA VAL A 28 -2.08 14.99 -10.14
C VAL A 28 -2.37 16.04 -9.07
N TYR A 29 -1.85 15.83 -7.85
CA TYR A 29 -2.08 16.75 -6.73
C TYR A 29 -1.01 17.84 -6.60
N PHE A 30 0.23 17.45 -6.26
CA PHE A 30 1.26 18.41 -5.88
C PHE A 30 1.64 19.43 -6.97
N ARG A 31 1.65 19.01 -8.25
CA ARG A 31 1.91 19.92 -9.37
C ARG A 31 0.79 20.94 -9.55
N ARG A 32 -0.43 20.66 -9.07
CA ARG A 32 -1.58 21.56 -9.15
C ARG A 32 -1.73 22.49 -7.95
N LEU A 33 -0.96 22.31 -6.87
CA LEU A 33 -1.05 23.17 -5.69
C LEU A 33 -0.79 24.65 -5.99
N SER A 34 0.09 24.93 -6.96
CA SER A 34 0.39 26.30 -7.40
C SER A 34 -0.39 26.72 -8.66
N SER A 35 -1.30 25.88 -9.15
CA SER A 35 -2.07 26.16 -10.36
C SER A 35 -3.18 27.16 -10.06
N GLN A 36 -3.16 28.30 -10.72
CA GLN A 36 -4.25 29.28 -10.66
C GLN A 36 -5.41 28.93 -11.61
N ILE A 37 -5.14 28.11 -12.64
CA ILE A 37 -6.13 27.77 -13.68
C ILE A 37 -7.02 26.62 -13.21
N VAL A 38 -6.42 25.61 -12.55
CA VAL A 38 -7.17 24.45 -12.03
C VAL A 38 -6.72 24.15 -10.60
N PRO A 39 -7.17 24.98 -9.63
CA PRO A 39 -6.73 24.87 -8.25
C PRO A 39 -7.19 23.55 -7.62
N VAL A 40 -6.43 23.10 -6.63
CA VAL A 40 -6.83 21.98 -5.77
C VAL A 40 -7.91 22.47 -4.82
N THR A 41 -9.05 21.76 -4.77
CA THR A 41 -10.15 22.11 -3.88
C THR A 41 -10.04 21.38 -2.54
N SER A 42 -10.61 21.97 -1.47
CA SER A 42 -10.70 21.30 -0.16
C SER A 42 -11.44 19.96 -0.24
N ARG A 43 -12.42 19.87 -1.14
CA ARG A 43 -13.17 18.63 -1.42
C ARG A 43 -12.27 17.56 -2.01
N GLU A 44 -11.45 17.88 -3.01
CA GLU A 44 -10.47 16.95 -3.59
C GLU A 44 -9.53 16.41 -2.50
N THR A 45 -8.99 17.30 -1.65
CA THR A 45 -8.10 16.92 -0.55
C THR A 45 -8.78 15.98 0.44
N LEU A 46 -10.00 16.31 0.87
CA LEU A 46 -10.75 15.52 1.83
C LEU A 46 -11.12 14.15 1.26
N MET A 47 -11.50 14.08 -0.02
CA MET A 47 -11.75 12.81 -0.72
C MET A 47 -10.51 11.93 -0.76
N ARG A 48 -9.34 12.48 -1.10
CA ARG A 48 -8.08 11.72 -1.10
C ARG A 48 -7.74 11.17 0.28
N CYS A 49 -7.87 11.98 1.34
CA CYS A 49 -7.69 11.52 2.72
C CYS A 49 -8.65 10.37 3.04
N ALA A 50 -9.92 10.52 2.69
CA ALA A 50 -10.92 9.49 2.91
C ALA A 50 -10.64 8.22 2.10
N PHE A 51 -10.14 8.32 0.87
CA PHE A 51 -9.71 7.17 0.07
C PHE A 51 -8.58 6.38 0.72
N VAL A 52 -7.58 7.06 1.30
CA VAL A 52 -6.49 6.40 2.02
C VAL A 52 -7.03 5.60 3.21
N CYS A 53 -7.84 6.25 4.05
CA CYS A 53 -8.45 5.60 5.21
C CYS A 53 -9.34 4.43 4.78
N TRP A 54 -10.25 4.69 3.84
CA TRP A 54 -11.16 3.68 3.31
C TRP A 54 -10.42 2.47 2.77
N TRP A 55 -9.39 2.66 1.94
CA TRP A 55 -8.58 1.58 1.39
C TRP A 55 -7.94 0.75 2.51
N ALA A 56 -7.32 1.39 3.50
CA ALA A 56 -6.65 0.69 4.59
C ALA A 56 -7.64 -0.10 5.45
N PHE A 57 -8.72 0.52 5.91
CA PHE A 57 -9.72 -0.12 6.75
C PHE A 57 -10.48 -1.23 6.02
N SER A 58 -10.91 -0.99 4.78
CA SER A 58 -11.62 -2.00 3.99
C SER A 58 -10.76 -3.23 3.69
N ALA A 59 -9.47 -3.04 3.38
CA ALA A 59 -8.55 -4.14 3.16
C ALA A 59 -8.31 -4.97 4.44
N VAL A 60 -8.09 -4.30 5.58
CA VAL A 60 -7.95 -4.97 6.88
C VAL A 60 -9.22 -5.75 7.22
N ALA A 61 -10.38 -5.09 7.18
CA ALA A 61 -11.65 -5.72 7.53
C ALA A 61 -11.96 -6.93 6.64
N MET A 62 -11.77 -6.81 5.33
CA MET A 62 -12.04 -7.90 4.38
C MET A 62 -11.12 -9.10 4.61
N LEU A 63 -9.80 -8.87 4.73
CA LEU A 63 -8.84 -9.96 4.91
C LEU A 63 -8.95 -10.61 6.28
N ASP A 64 -9.13 -9.82 7.33
CA ASP A 64 -9.28 -10.32 8.70
C ASP A 64 -10.58 -11.10 8.88
N SER A 65 -11.69 -10.60 8.31
CA SER A 65 -12.97 -11.34 8.33
C SER A 65 -12.88 -12.66 7.58
N ALA A 66 -12.24 -12.66 6.40
CA ALA A 66 -12.02 -13.89 5.64
C ALA A 66 -11.13 -14.88 6.40
N HIS A 67 -10.06 -14.39 7.04
CA HIS A 67 -9.17 -15.21 7.85
C HIS A 67 -9.90 -15.80 9.07
N ALA A 68 -10.69 -15.00 9.78
CA ALA A 68 -11.51 -15.47 10.91
C ALA A 68 -12.56 -16.51 10.47
N ALA A 69 -13.23 -16.28 9.34
CA ALA A 69 -14.22 -17.22 8.82
C ALA A 69 -13.57 -18.57 8.44
N LEU A 70 -12.43 -18.52 7.74
CA LEU A 70 -11.69 -19.74 7.37
C LEU A 70 -11.12 -20.46 8.60
N SER A 71 -10.68 -19.72 9.62
CA SER A 71 -10.23 -20.31 10.89
C SER A 71 -11.37 -21.05 11.59
N LEU A 72 -12.56 -20.44 11.68
CA LEU A 72 -13.73 -21.09 12.27
C LEU A 72 -14.10 -22.38 11.53
N VAL A 73 -14.09 -22.36 10.20
CA VAL A 73 -14.36 -23.56 9.40
C VAL A 73 -13.30 -24.63 9.64
N SER A 74 -12.02 -24.29 9.55
CA SER A 74 -10.91 -25.26 9.59
C SER A 74 -10.72 -25.87 10.99
N VAL A 75 -10.82 -25.05 12.03
CA VAL A 75 -10.65 -25.47 13.43
C VAL A 75 -11.93 -26.10 14.00
N SER A 76 -13.09 -25.44 13.82
CA SER A 76 -14.31 -25.84 14.54
C SER A 76 -15.14 -26.87 13.78
N LEU A 77 -15.29 -26.71 12.46
CA LEU A 77 -16.15 -27.58 11.66
C LEU A 77 -15.39 -28.79 11.11
N LEU A 78 -14.24 -28.56 10.48
CA LEU A 78 -13.45 -29.61 9.83
C LEU A 78 -12.48 -30.29 10.79
N ARG A 79 -12.06 -29.59 11.87
CA ARG A 79 -11.06 -30.03 12.84
C ARG A 79 -9.74 -30.45 12.18
N PHE A 80 -9.35 -29.74 11.13
CA PHE A 80 -8.08 -29.95 10.44
C PHE A 80 -6.93 -29.28 11.16
N ASP A 81 -7.20 -28.13 11.77
CA ASP A 81 -6.19 -27.27 12.36
C ASP A 81 -6.52 -26.96 13.82
N GLU A 82 -5.50 -26.52 14.56
CA GLU A 82 -5.58 -26.05 15.93
C GLU A 82 -5.61 -24.50 15.96
N PRO A 83 -6.22 -23.86 16.98
CA PRO A 83 -6.35 -22.40 17.02
C PRO A 83 -5.04 -21.62 16.88
N TYR A 84 -3.91 -22.16 17.38
CA TYR A 84 -2.62 -21.48 17.32
C TYR A 84 -1.99 -21.48 15.92
N GLU A 85 -2.48 -22.34 15.01
CA GLU A 85 -2.06 -22.39 13.60
C GLU A 85 -2.66 -21.25 12.77
N TRP A 86 -3.64 -20.52 13.34
CA TRP A 86 -4.29 -19.35 12.76
C TRP A 86 -3.91 -18.06 13.52
N PRO A 87 -2.62 -17.65 13.53
CA PRO A 87 -2.21 -16.44 14.21
C PRO A 87 -2.73 -15.18 13.51
N PRO A 88 -2.89 -14.05 14.22
CA PRO A 88 -3.28 -12.79 13.61
C PRO A 88 -2.42 -12.42 12.40
N ILE A 89 -3.07 -12.12 11.29
CA ILE A 89 -2.38 -11.82 10.02
C ILE A 89 -1.84 -10.39 9.96
N PHE A 90 -2.44 -9.46 10.72
CA PHE A 90 -2.01 -8.07 10.87
C PHE A 90 -1.30 -7.85 12.21
N GLY A 91 -0.36 -6.92 12.23
CA GLY A 91 0.27 -6.46 13.47
C GLY A 91 -0.33 -5.17 14.00
N SER A 92 0.34 -4.56 14.98
CA SER A 92 -0.13 -3.30 15.58
C SER A 92 0.03 -2.11 14.63
N LEU A 93 -1.04 -1.32 14.48
CA LEU A 93 -1.03 -0.05 13.73
C LEU A 93 0.00 0.95 14.29
N SER A 94 0.35 0.86 15.57
CA SER A 94 1.39 1.68 16.21
C SER A 94 2.76 1.54 15.54
N GLN A 95 2.99 0.48 14.75
CA GLN A 95 4.23 0.25 14.03
C GLN A 95 4.26 0.89 12.63
N ALA A 96 3.14 1.43 12.13
CA ALA A 96 2.99 1.90 10.75
C ALA A 96 3.58 3.30 10.46
N TRP A 97 4.63 3.71 11.17
CA TRP A 97 5.29 5.02 11.02
C TRP A 97 6.43 5.03 9.99
N SER A 98 6.63 3.96 9.23
CA SER A 98 7.61 3.92 8.14
C SER A 98 7.09 2.97 7.06
N ILE A 99 7.43 3.17 5.78
CA ILE A 99 6.95 2.31 4.70
C ILE A 99 7.41 0.86 4.95
N ARG A 100 8.66 0.68 5.39
CA ARG A 100 9.19 -0.64 5.73
C ARG A 100 8.41 -1.30 6.87
N ARG A 101 8.05 -0.55 7.92
CA ARG A 101 7.29 -1.10 9.05
C ARG A 101 5.82 -1.30 8.73
N PHE A 102 5.23 -0.42 7.92
CA PHE A 102 3.87 -0.58 7.42
C PHE A 102 3.72 -1.96 6.76
N TRP A 103 4.56 -2.28 5.77
CA TRP A 103 4.48 -3.57 5.06
C TRP A 103 5.07 -4.76 5.84
N GLY A 104 6.10 -4.53 6.65
CA GLY A 104 6.84 -5.60 7.33
C GLY A 104 6.37 -5.93 8.75
N LYS A 105 5.56 -5.08 9.38
CA LYS A 105 5.11 -5.25 10.77
C LYS A 105 3.60 -5.08 10.95
N PHE A 106 2.96 -4.16 10.23
CA PHE A 106 1.53 -3.91 10.37
C PHE A 106 0.70 -4.72 9.36
N TRP A 107 1.02 -4.63 8.07
CA TRP A 107 0.24 -5.21 6.98
C TRP A 107 0.27 -6.75 6.98
N HIS A 108 -0.68 -7.37 6.27
CA HIS A 108 -0.87 -8.82 6.30
C HIS A 108 0.41 -9.61 5.95
N GLN A 109 0.69 -10.69 6.67
CA GLN A 109 1.90 -11.50 6.47
C GLN A 109 1.68 -12.79 5.63
N ILE A 110 0.45 -13.03 5.18
CA ILE A 110 0.00 -14.27 4.50
C ILE A 110 0.95 -14.70 3.36
N VAL A 111 1.28 -13.77 2.46
CA VAL A 111 2.06 -14.08 1.24
C VAL A 111 3.57 -13.98 1.43
N ARG A 112 4.02 -13.48 2.59
CA ARG A 112 5.43 -13.10 2.78
C ARG A 112 6.37 -14.27 2.62
N ARG A 113 6.07 -15.43 3.24
CA ARG A 113 6.92 -16.62 3.18
C ARG A 113 7.03 -17.12 1.74
N THR A 114 5.89 -17.26 1.06
CA THR A 114 5.80 -17.72 -0.32
C THR A 114 6.62 -16.84 -1.27
N TYR A 115 6.39 -15.52 -1.23
CA TYR A 115 7.12 -14.59 -2.11
C TYR A 115 8.59 -14.45 -1.76
N THR A 116 8.95 -14.57 -0.47
CA THR A 116 10.36 -14.61 -0.06
C THR A 116 11.05 -15.84 -0.66
N ASN A 117 10.44 -17.03 -0.58
CA ASN A 117 11.03 -18.25 -1.13
C ASN A 117 11.27 -18.14 -2.64
N TYR A 118 10.31 -17.63 -3.40
CA TYR A 118 10.50 -17.40 -4.83
C TYR A 118 11.57 -16.35 -5.11
N GLY A 119 11.56 -15.23 -4.39
CA GLY A 119 12.58 -14.18 -4.52
C GLY A 119 13.99 -14.70 -4.23
N GLU A 120 14.16 -15.50 -3.18
CA GLU A 120 15.44 -16.11 -2.82
C GLU A 120 15.90 -17.13 -3.85
N TRP A 121 14.98 -17.95 -4.37
CA TRP A 121 15.29 -18.90 -5.43
C TRP A 121 15.78 -18.18 -6.69
N ILE A 122 15.07 -17.15 -7.15
CA ILE A 122 15.49 -16.37 -8.31
C ILE A 122 16.83 -15.68 -8.06
N SER A 123 16.96 -14.99 -6.91
CA SER A 123 18.19 -14.28 -6.53
C SER A 123 19.43 -15.18 -6.55
N ARG A 124 19.32 -16.36 -5.92
CA ARG A 124 20.48 -17.20 -5.63
C ARG A 124 20.73 -18.27 -6.68
N LYS A 125 19.68 -18.78 -7.33
CA LYS A 125 19.79 -19.86 -8.34
C LYS A 125 19.83 -19.32 -9.76
N VAL A 126 19.04 -18.29 -10.07
CA VAL A 126 18.98 -17.72 -11.42
C VAL A 126 20.03 -16.62 -11.59
N LEU A 127 20.01 -15.60 -10.71
CA LEU A 127 20.93 -14.46 -10.77
C LEU A 127 22.30 -14.73 -10.13
N ARG A 128 22.44 -15.86 -9.42
CA ARG A 128 23.68 -16.30 -8.74
C ARG A 128 24.25 -15.25 -7.77
N LEU A 129 23.38 -14.44 -7.15
CA LEU A 129 23.81 -13.47 -6.14
C LEU A 129 24.30 -14.19 -4.87
N ARG A 130 25.32 -13.63 -4.21
CA ARG A 130 25.83 -14.17 -2.95
C ARG A 130 24.72 -14.14 -1.88
N PRO A 131 24.37 -15.28 -1.26
CA PRO A 131 23.33 -15.31 -0.24
C PRO A 131 23.60 -14.31 0.88
N ARG A 132 22.55 -13.58 1.30
CA ARG A 132 22.59 -12.56 2.36
C ARG A 132 23.44 -11.32 2.06
N SER A 133 23.96 -11.19 0.84
CA SER A 133 24.58 -9.94 0.37
C SER A 133 23.54 -8.82 0.26
N LEU A 134 24.00 -7.57 0.18
CA LEU A 134 23.10 -6.43 0.00
C LEU A 134 22.27 -6.54 -1.31
N PRO A 135 22.85 -6.89 -2.47
CA PRO A 135 22.07 -7.13 -3.69
C PRO A 135 21.03 -8.25 -3.54
N ASP A 136 21.36 -9.35 -2.87
CA ASP A 136 20.41 -10.46 -2.60
C ASP A 136 19.22 -9.95 -1.79
N LYS A 137 19.46 -9.23 -0.69
CA LYS A 137 18.39 -8.68 0.16
C LYS A 137 17.50 -7.69 -0.59
N ILE A 138 18.09 -6.77 -1.35
CA ILE A 138 17.33 -5.76 -2.12
C ILE A 138 16.47 -6.46 -3.17
N PHE A 139 17.04 -7.43 -3.90
CA PHE A 139 16.32 -8.17 -4.93
C PHE A 139 15.16 -8.98 -4.34
N VAL A 140 15.37 -9.69 -3.23
CA VAL A 140 14.31 -10.48 -2.58
C VAL A 140 13.14 -9.57 -2.17
N ILE A 141 13.42 -8.39 -1.60
CA ILE A 141 12.37 -7.43 -1.23
C ILE A 141 11.66 -6.90 -2.48
N PHE A 142 12.39 -6.57 -3.54
CA PHE A 142 11.81 -6.17 -4.82
C PHE A 142 10.88 -7.26 -5.38
N ALA A 143 11.31 -8.52 -5.38
CA ALA A 143 10.53 -9.65 -5.84
C ALA A 143 9.23 -9.82 -5.04
N ILE A 144 9.25 -9.61 -3.71
CA ILE A 144 8.04 -9.65 -2.88
C ILE A 144 7.01 -8.60 -3.33
N PHE A 145 7.45 -7.36 -3.57
CA PHE A 145 6.55 -6.30 -4.06
C PHE A 145 6.08 -6.58 -5.49
N LEU A 146 6.97 -7.06 -6.37
CA LEU A 146 6.63 -7.39 -7.75
C LEU A 146 5.59 -8.50 -7.82
N PHE A 147 5.78 -9.61 -7.09
CA PHE A 147 4.80 -10.70 -7.06
C PHE A 147 3.48 -10.29 -6.43
N SER A 148 3.51 -9.43 -5.40
CA SER A 148 2.28 -8.82 -4.87
C SER A 148 1.55 -8.04 -5.96
N GLY A 149 2.26 -7.16 -6.68
CA GLY A 149 1.71 -6.40 -7.79
C GLY A 149 1.13 -7.26 -8.91
N LEU A 150 1.84 -8.31 -9.32
CA LEU A 150 1.38 -9.25 -10.35
C LEU A 150 0.14 -10.03 -9.90
N SER A 151 0.10 -10.49 -8.64
CA SER A 151 -1.07 -11.21 -8.12
C SER A 151 -2.31 -10.32 -8.05
N HIS A 152 -2.16 -9.07 -7.59
CA HIS A 152 -3.25 -8.10 -7.58
C HIS A 152 -3.71 -7.73 -8.99
N ALA A 153 -2.77 -7.54 -9.91
CA ALA A 153 -3.05 -7.26 -11.31
C ALA A 153 -3.84 -8.39 -11.98
N ALA A 154 -3.44 -9.64 -11.75
CA ALA A 154 -4.15 -10.81 -12.26
C ALA A 154 -5.57 -10.92 -11.71
N VAL A 155 -5.76 -10.66 -10.40
CA VAL A 155 -7.09 -10.65 -9.78
C VAL A 155 -7.95 -9.50 -10.32
N SER A 156 -7.39 -8.29 -10.45
CA SER A 156 -8.09 -7.14 -11.05
C SER A 156 -8.57 -7.47 -12.46
N TRP A 157 -7.69 -8.00 -13.30
CA TRP A 157 -8.02 -8.42 -14.67
C TRP A 157 -9.12 -9.48 -14.68
N GLN A 158 -9.01 -10.53 -13.86
CA GLN A 158 -10.01 -11.59 -13.76
C GLN A 158 -11.37 -11.09 -13.26
N LEU A 159 -11.39 -10.06 -12.42
CA LEU A 159 -12.60 -9.40 -11.93
C LEU A 159 -13.20 -8.39 -12.92
N GLY A 160 -12.65 -8.29 -14.15
CA GLY A 160 -13.15 -7.46 -15.23
C GLY A 160 -12.52 -6.06 -15.32
N ASP A 161 -11.45 -5.78 -14.59
CA ASP A 161 -10.69 -4.54 -14.74
C ASP A 161 -9.90 -4.55 -16.05
N HIS A 162 -10.46 -3.95 -17.09
CA HIS A 162 -9.80 -3.79 -18.39
C HIS A 162 -9.05 -2.46 -18.52
N CYS A 163 -9.27 -1.52 -17.59
CA CYS A 163 -8.78 -0.15 -17.69
C CYS A 163 -7.40 0.04 -17.07
N GLY A 164 -7.14 -0.59 -15.92
CA GLY A 164 -5.98 -0.24 -15.09
C GLY A 164 -5.35 -1.38 -14.31
N TRP A 165 -5.60 -2.64 -14.66
CA TRP A 165 -5.07 -3.80 -13.93
C TRP A 165 -3.53 -3.75 -13.75
N SER A 166 -2.79 -3.20 -14.73
CA SER A 166 -1.33 -3.06 -14.64
C SER A 166 -0.87 -2.01 -13.62
N LEU A 167 -1.74 -1.07 -13.22
CA LEU A 167 -1.43 -0.06 -12.20
C LEU A 167 -1.22 -0.68 -10.81
N ASP A 168 -1.76 -1.88 -10.57
CA ASP A 168 -1.46 -2.64 -9.36
C ASP A 168 0.07 -2.90 -9.28
N ILE A 169 0.67 -3.36 -10.37
CA ILE A 169 2.12 -3.62 -10.45
C ILE A 169 2.91 -2.35 -10.16
N TRP A 170 2.53 -1.24 -10.82
CA TRP A 170 3.17 0.06 -10.62
C TRP A 170 3.13 0.49 -9.14
N TRP A 171 1.97 0.38 -8.49
CA TRP A 171 1.78 0.86 -7.12
C TRP A 171 2.59 0.04 -6.10
N PHE A 172 2.65 -1.28 -6.25
CA PHE A 172 3.50 -2.11 -5.39
C PHE A 172 4.99 -1.84 -5.63
N CYS A 173 5.43 -1.65 -6.88
CA CYS A 173 6.80 -1.26 -7.18
C CYS A 173 7.14 0.14 -6.62
N ALA A 174 6.20 1.09 -6.64
CA ALA A 174 6.39 2.40 -6.02
C ALA A 174 6.58 2.29 -4.49
N ASN A 175 5.88 1.38 -3.82
CA ASN A 175 6.08 1.10 -2.39
C ASN A 175 7.48 0.52 -2.11
N PHE A 176 7.99 -0.37 -2.97
CA PHE A 176 9.37 -0.84 -2.87
C PHE A 176 10.37 0.33 -2.96
N VAL A 177 10.22 1.19 -3.97
CA VAL A 177 11.09 2.35 -4.16
C VAL A 177 11.02 3.30 -2.96
N ALA A 178 9.82 3.59 -2.45
CA ALA A 178 9.64 4.44 -1.28
C ALA A 178 10.31 3.85 -0.02
N GLY A 179 10.18 2.55 0.22
CA GLY A 179 10.87 1.87 1.32
C GLY A 179 12.39 1.85 1.16
N LEU A 180 12.90 1.71 -0.07
CA LEU A 180 14.32 1.78 -0.35
C LEU A 180 14.87 3.19 -0.14
N LEU A 181 14.16 4.22 -0.62
CA LEU A 181 14.51 5.62 -0.40
C LEU A 181 14.52 5.97 1.08
N GLU A 182 13.53 5.50 1.86
CA GLU A 182 13.50 5.66 3.32
C GLU A 182 14.79 5.10 3.95
N VAL A 183 15.21 3.89 3.58
CA VAL A 183 16.43 3.26 4.09
C VAL A 183 17.70 4.01 3.68
N VAL A 184 17.78 4.52 2.46
CA VAL A 184 18.94 5.30 1.99
C VAL A 184 19.01 6.64 2.72
N VAL A 185 17.90 7.36 2.83
CA VAL A 185 17.83 8.66 3.51
C VAL A 185 18.20 8.51 4.98
N THR A 186 17.66 7.51 5.69
CA THR A 186 18.01 7.26 7.09
C THR A 186 19.51 6.99 7.27
N GLN A 187 20.12 6.20 6.38
CA GLN A 187 21.56 5.91 6.44
C GLN A 187 22.42 7.15 6.18
N LEU A 188 22.04 7.99 5.20
CA LEU A 188 22.75 9.24 4.91
C LEU A 188 22.66 10.23 6.07
N LEU A 189 21.48 10.37 6.68
CA LEU A 189 21.28 11.22 7.86
C LEU A 189 22.11 10.72 9.05
N GLN A 190 22.11 9.41 9.30
CA GLN A 190 22.94 8.79 10.35
C GLN A 190 24.43 9.05 10.13
N ALA A 191 24.91 8.89 8.89
CA ALA A 191 26.30 9.15 8.55
C ALA A 191 26.68 10.63 8.71
N PHE A 192 25.81 11.55 8.28
CA PHE A 192 26.00 12.99 8.40
C PHE A 192 26.06 13.44 9.87
N VAL A 193 25.12 12.99 10.70
CA VAL A 193 25.07 13.37 12.11
C VAL A 193 26.24 12.78 12.90
N LYS A 194 26.67 11.56 12.57
CA LYS A 194 27.89 10.97 13.12
C LYS A 194 29.13 11.80 12.77
N LYS A 195 29.21 12.33 11.54
CA LYS A 195 30.31 13.21 11.11
C LYS A 195 30.36 14.53 11.87
N ILE A 196 29.20 15.07 12.28
CA ILE A 196 29.09 16.34 13.02
C ILE A 196 29.27 16.14 14.54
N GLY A 197 29.43 14.90 15.02
CA GLY A 197 29.63 14.61 16.44
C GLY A 197 28.37 14.75 17.30
N GLN A 198 27.18 14.88 16.70
CA GLN A 198 25.90 15.05 17.40
C GLN A 198 25.16 13.72 17.61
N LYS A 199 25.88 12.65 17.98
CA LYS A 199 25.31 11.30 18.12
C LYS A 199 24.16 11.24 19.14
N SER A 200 24.30 11.92 20.28
CA SER A 200 23.29 11.97 21.35
C SER A 200 21.96 12.59 20.90
N ARG A 201 22.01 13.57 19.99
CA ARG A 201 20.82 14.23 19.45
C ARG A 201 20.04 13.33 18.50
N LEU A 202 20.73 12.43 17.78
CA LEU A 202 20.09 11.45 16.90
C LEU A 202 19.41 10.33 17.69
N GLU A 203 20.07 9.81 18.72
CA GLU A 203 19.52 8.79 19.61
C GLU A 203 18.25 9.32 20.31
N TRP A 204 18.29 10.58 20.78
CA TRP A 204 17.10 11.24 21.34
C TRP A 204 15.96 11.40 20.32
N LEU A 205 16.26 11.75 19.07
CA LEU A 205 15.24 11.88 18.02
C LEU A 205 14.62 10.51 17.66
N ASP A 206 15.42 9.45 17.58
CA ASP A 206 14.94 8.10 17.25
C ASP A 206 14.03 7.54 18.36
N GLU A 207 14.32 7.86 19.62
CA GLU A 207 13.49 7.48 20.78
C GLU A 207 12.26 8.39 20.98
N SER A 208 12.26 9.58 20.39
CA SER A 208 11.21 10.56 20.56
C SER A 208 9.87 10.13 19.93
N ILE A 209 8.76 10.50 20.56
CA ILE A 209 7.43 10.36 19.95
C ILE A 209 7.31 11.15 18.64
N TRP A 210 8.08 12.24 18.50
CA TRP A 210 8.06 13.09 17.31
C TRP A 210 8.55 12.38 16.07
N SER A 211 9.56 11.50 16.16
CA SER A 211 10.01 10.71 15.00
C SER A 211 8.91 9.79 14.48
N ARG A 212 8.13 9.19 15.39
CA ARG A 212 6.98 8.37 15.04
C ARG A 212 5.88 9.20 14.38
N ILE A 213 5.58 10.38 14.91
CA ILE A 213 4.59 11.30 14.31
C ILE A 213 5.02 11.69 12.89
N PHE A 214 6.27 12.15 12.69
CA PHE A 214 6.79 12.47 11.36
C PHE A 214 6.75 11.26 10.42
N GLY A 215 7.05 10.08 10.95
CA GLY A 215 6.94 8.83 10.22
C GLY A 215 5.51 8.50 9.77
N PHE A 216 4.52 8.66 10.64
CA PHE A 216 3.11 8.50 10.27
C PHE A 216 2.68 9.52 9.22
N VAL A 217 3.07 10.79 9.37
CA VAL A 217 2.81 11.84 8.38
C VAL A 217 3.43 11.47 7.03
N TRP A 218 4.66 10.95 7.02
CA TRP A 218 5.35 10.49 5.82
C TRP A 218 4.60 9.34 5.13
N VAL A 219 4.26 8.27 5.87
CA VAL A 219 3.51 7.14 5.31
C VAL A 219 2.16 7.59 4.77
N PHE A 220 1.42 8.40 5.54
CA PHE A 220 0.13 8.93 5.10
C PHE A 220 0.28 9.81 3.85
N SER A 221 1.27 10.70 3.80
CA SER A 221 1.52 11.57 2.64
C SER A 221 1.87 10.77 1.39
N PHE A 222 2.67 9.70 1.54
CA PHE A 222 2.98 8.79 0.44
C PHE A 222 1.73 8.06 -0.06
N MET A 223 0.89 7.55 0.83
CA MET A 223 -0.38 6.90 0.46
C MET A 223 -1.37 7.87 -0.18
N PHE A 224 -1.48 9.09 0.39
CA PHE A 224 -2.30 10.19 -0.13
C PHE A 224 -1.93 10.56 -1.57
N TRP A 225 -0.64 10.50 -1.90
CA TRP A 225 -0.15 10.76 -3.25
C TRP A 225 -0.31 9.56 -4.19
N SER A 226 0.01 8.34 -3.72
CA SER A 226 0.13 7.15 -4.57
C SER A 226 -1.20 6.44 -4.82
N ILE A 227 -2.09 6.35 -3.83
CA ILE A 227 -3.36 5.62 -3.95
C ILE A 227 -4.27 6.21 -5.03
N PRO A 228 -4.51 7.54 -5.10
CA PRO A 228 -5.33 8.10 -6.17
C PRO A 228 -4.76 7.84 -7.57
N LYS A 229 -3.44 7.88 -7.75
CA LYS A 229 -2.78 7.56 -9.04
C LYS A 229 -3.03 6.13 -9.49
N TRP A 230 -3.18 5.23 -8.54
CA TRP A 230 -3.46 3.82 -8.77
C TRP A 230 -4.96 3.54 -8.97
N GLN A 231 -5.82 4.19 -8.18
CA GLN A 231 -7.24 3.85 -8.07
C GLN A 231 -8.16 4.72 -8.93
N TYR A 232 -7.87 6.01 -9.09
CA TYR A 232 -8.74 6.94 -9.83
C TYR A 232 -8.87 6.56 -11.32
N PRO A 233 -7.81 6.15 -12.05
CA PRO A 233 -7.97 5.71 -13.44
C PRO A 233 -8.97 4.56 -13.58
N LYS A 234 -8.94 3.61 -12.64
CA LYS A 234 -9.87 2.48 -12.60
C LYS A 234 -11.30 2.99 -12.36
N LEU A 235 -11.49 3.78 -11.31
CA LEU A 235 -12.80 4.35 -10.96
C LEU A 235 -13.41 5.16 -12.09
N TYR A 236 -12.63 6.06 -12.69
CA TYR A 236 -13.07 6.91 -13.80
C TYR A 236 -13.59 6.10 -14.99
N CYS A 237 -12.82 5.09 -15.41
CA CYS A 237 -13.17 4.23 -16.52
C CYS A 237 -14.44 3.41 -16.24
N HIS A 238 -14.49 2.69 -15.09
CA HIS A 238 -15.64 1.85 -14.72
C HIS A 238 -16.93 2.67 -14.50
N LEU A 239 -16.81 3.90 -14.00
CA LEU A 239 -17.96 4.80 -13.89
C LEU A 239 -18.44 5.28 -15.26
N GLY A 240 -17.52 5.52 -16.21
CA GLY A 240 -17.85 5.85 -17.59
C GLY A 240 -18.67 4.76 -18.26
N ASP A 241 -18.18 3.52 -18.19
CA ASP A 241 -18.88 2.35 -18.77
C ASP A 241 -20.28 2.16 -18.18
N ALA A 242 -20.42 2.34 -16.87
CA ALA A 242 -21.70 2.20 -16.19
C ALA A 242 -22.71 3.28 -16.64
N LEU A 243 -22.26 4.50 -16.90
CA LEU A 243 -23.10 5.58 -17.40
C LEU A 243 -23.54 5.32 -18.85
N GLU A 244 -22.65 4.80 -19.69
CA GLU A 244 -22.97 4.43 -21.07
C GLU A 244 -24.01 3.29 -21.15
N GLN A 245 -23.91 2.29 -20.26
CA GLN A 245 -24.88 1.19 -20.20
C GLN A 245 -26.28 1.62 -19.75
N THR A 246 -26.40 2.76 -19.06
CA THR A 246 -27.69 3.29 -18.59
C THR A 246 -28.37 4.26 -19.57
N ARG A 247 -27.72 4.58 -20.69
CA ARG A 247 -28.26 5.44 -21.75
C ARG A 247 -28.86 4.61 -22.87
#